data_AF-A0A0B0D7C6-F1
#
_entry.id   AF-A0A0B0D7C6-F1
#
_cell.length_a   1.000
_cell.length_b   1.000
_cell.length_c   1.000
_cell.angle_alpha   90.00
_cell.angle_beta   90.00
_cell.angle_gamma   90.00
#
_symmetry.space_group_name_H-M   'P 1'
#
loop_
_entity.id
_entity.type
_entity.pdbx_description
1 polymer ?
#
loop_
_entity_poly.entity_id
_entity_poly.type
_entity_poly.pdbx_seq_one_letter_code
_entity_poly.pdbx_strand_id
1 'polypeptide(L)'
;MTQKIQIGKLAMLVASLTPDELEPFTASLEEVQYCQGKAGSMDIQKVIAAVETAAKRNGIISQDVYRETHALYHAILESLEGVMRGQLGIGNMMRTVGLRFAIVRGEPYDREEEGDWI
;
A
#
# COMPACT_ATOMS: atom_id res chain seq x y z
N MET A 1 -6.06 -11.60 19.62
CA MET A 1 -6.85 -10.86 18.61
C MET A 1 -6.90 -11.76 17.40
N THR A 2 -8.08 -12.07 16.88
CA THR A 2 -8.23 -12.95 15.72
C THR A 2 -8.41 -12.07 14.49
N GLN A 3 -7.60 -12.34 13.46
CA GLN A 3 -7.61 -11.62 12.20
C GLN A 3 -8.56 -12.33 11.24
N LYS A 4 -9.63 -11.65 10.80
CA LYS A 4 -10.56 -12.17 9.78
C LYS A 4 -10.02 -12.02 8.37
N ILE A 5 -9.33 -10.91 8.08
CA ILE A 5 -8.80 -10.60 6.75
C ILE A 5 -7.30 -10.29 6.86
N GLN A 6 -6.49 -11.00 6.07
CA GLN A 6 -5.05 -10.78 5.99
C GLN A 6 -4.72 -9.67 4.97
N ILE A 7 -5.03 -8.41 5.30
CA ILE A 7 -4.89 -7.28 4.36
C ILE A 7 -3.46 -7.11 3.81
N GLY A 8 -2.43 -7.37 4.63
CA GLY A 8 -1.04 -7.34 4.16
C GLY A 8 -0.72 -8.42 3.13
N LYS A 9 -1.30 -9.63 3.28
CA LYS A 9 -1.18 -10.69 2.29
C LYS A 9 -1.91 -10.30 1.00
N LEU A 10 -3.12 -9.74 1.09
CA LEU A 10 -3.87 -9.26 -0.07
C LEU A 10 -3.09 -8.16 -0.80
N ALA A 11 -2.52 -7.19 -0.09
CA ALA A 11 -1.69 -6.15 -0.68
C ALA A 11 -0.50 -6.73 -1.45
N MET A 12 0.20 -7.72 -0.89
CA MET A 12 1.30 -8.40 -1.56
C MET A 12 0.86 -9.18 -2.80
N LEU A 13 -0.29 -9.87 -2.75
CA LEU A 13 -0.87 -10.56 -3.91
C LEU A 13 -1.21 -9.56 -5.02
N VAL A 14 -1.91 -8.47 -4.69
CA VAL A 14 -2.28 -7.42 -5.66
C VAL A 14 -1.04 -6.76 -6.28
N ALA A 15 0.01 -6.51 -5.49
CA ALA A 15 1.24 -5.90 -6.00
C ALA A 15 2.04 -6.84 -6.92
N SER A 16 1.97 -8.15 -6.69
CA SER A 16 2.82 -9.16 -7.37
C SER A 16 2.17 -9.79 -8.59
N LEU A 17 0.87 -10.12 -8.50
CA LEU A 17 0.17 -10.92 -9.49
C LEU A 17 -0.35 -10.09 -10.67
N THR A 18 -0.57 -10.75 -11.80
CA THR A 18 -1.30 -10.21 -12.96
C THR A 18 -2.81 -10.28 -12.74
N PRO A 19 -3.64 -9.57 -13.53
CA PRO A 19 -5.10 -9.63 -13.40
C PRO A 19 -5.67 -11.05 -13.45
N ASP A 20 -5.18 -11.88 -14.36
CA ASP A 20 -5.63 -13.28 -14.53
C ASP A 20 -5.27 -14.13 -13.30
N GLU A 21 -4.09 -13.89 -12.71
CA GLU A 21 -3.65 -14.58 -11.49
C GLU A 21 -4.39 -14.10 -10.23
N LEU A 22 -5.04 -12.93 -10.28
CA LEU A 22 -5.84 -12.36 -9.20
C LEU A 22 -7.27 -12.91 -9.16
N GLU A 23 -7.78 -13.49 -10.25
CA GLU A 23 -9.15 -14.04 -10.33
C GLU A 23 -9.53 -14.95 -9.15
N PRO A 24 -8.66 -15.89 -8.70
CA PRO A 24 -8.99 -16.78 -7.58
C PRO A 24 -9.17 -16.06 -6.23
N PHE A 25 -8.70 -14.82 -6.12
CA PHE A 25 -8.71 -14.03 -4.87
C PHE A 25 -9.78 -12.93 -4.88
N THR A 26 -10.57 -12.81 -5.95
CA THR A 26 -11.60 -11.77 -6.12
C THR A 26 -12.58 -11.70 -4.96
N ALA A 27 -13.07 -12.84 -4.47
CA ALA A 27 -13.97 -12.88 -3.30
C ALA A 27 -13.36 -12.22 -2.06
N SER A 28 -12.05 -12.42 -1.79
CA SER A 28 -11.37 -11.78 -0.67
C SER A 28 -11.09 -10.28 -0.89
N LEU A 29 -11.12 -9.83 -2.14
CA LEU A 29 -10.89 -8.43 -2.51
C LEU A 29 -12.19 -7.61 -2.49
N GLU A 30 -13.36 -8.25 -2.51
CA GLU A 30 -14.66 -7.57 -2.39
C GLU A 30 -14.88 -7.00 -0.97
N GLU A 31 -14.23 -7.57 0.04
CA GLU A 31 -14.33 -7.13 1.44
C GLU A 31 -13.40 -5.96 1.79
N VAL A 32 -12.57 -5.50 0.85
CA VAL A 32 -11.57 -4.45 1.07
C VAL A 32 -11.55 -3.43 -0.05
N GLN A 33 -11.12 -2.21 0.26
CA GLN A 33 -10.80 -1.22 -0.76
C GLN A 33 -9.34 -1.38 -1.17
N TYR A 34 -9.05 -1.38 -2.46
CA TYR A 34 -7.66 -1.45 -2.90
C TYR A 34 -7.39 -0.68 -4.19
N CYS A 35 -6.14 -0.28 -4.38
CA CYS A 35 -5.66 0.21 -5.66
C CYS A 35 -4.22 -0.27 -5.92
N GLN A 36 -3.82 -0.24 -7.19
CA GLN A 36 -2.49 -0.66 -7.63
C GLN A 36 -1.83 0.39 -8.50
N GLY A 37 -0.51 0.43 -8.52
CA GLY A 37 0.25 1.38 -9.32
C GLY A 37 1.69 0.95 -9.57
N LYS A 38 2.40 1.79 -10.32
CA LYS A 38 3.82 1.61 -10.65
C LYS A 38 4.55 2.93 -10.42
N ALA A 39 5.74 2.87 -9.84
CA ALA A 39 6.60 4.03 -9.63
C ALA A 39 8.05 3.65 -9.89
N GLY A 40 8.74 4.45 -10.71
CA GLY A 40 10.18 4.30 -10.97
C GLY A 40 10.89 5.62 -10.75
N SER A 41 11.91 5.64 -9.89
CA SER A 41 12.59 6.88 -9.52
C SER A 41 13.93 6.64 -8.82
N MET A 42 14.84 7.61 -8.97
CA MET A 42 16.03 7.75 -8.11
C MET A 42 15.75 8.60 -6.86
N ASP A 43 14.58 9.23 -6.79
CA ASP A 43 14.12 10.07 -5.68
C ASP A 43 12.97 9.37 -4.96
N ILE A 44 13.16 9.10 -3.67
CA ILE A 44 12.19 8.43 -2.81
C ILE A 44 10.90 9.26 -2.66
N GLN A 45 11.00 10.59 -2.69
CA GLN A 45 9.83 11.47 -2.57
C GLN A 45 8.88 11.29 -3.75
N LYS A 46 9.41 11.00 -4.95
CA LYS A 46 8.56 10.68 -6.11
C LYS A 46 7.84 9.35 -5.98
N VAL A 47 8.44 8.37 -5.29
CA VAL A 47 7.77 7.09 -5.01
C VAL A 47 6.64 7.32 -4.01
N ILE A 48 6.92 8.02 -2.91
CA ILE A 48 5.91 8.36 -1.89
C ILE A 48 4.75 9.13 -2.53
N ALA A 49 5.05 10.18 -3.30
CA ALA A 49 4.03 10.99 -3.98
C ALA A 49 3.20 10.17 -4.98
N ALA A 50 3.80 9.20 -5.67
CA ALA A 50 3.06 8.32 -6.59
C ALA A 50 2.06 7.43 -5.85
N VAL A 51 2.45 6.87 -4.71
CA VAL A 51 1.56 6.05 -3.86
C VAL A 51 0.44 6.90 -3.26
N GLU A 52 0.77 8.06 -2.69
CA GLU A 52 -0.22 9.00 -2.13
C GLU A 52 -1.22 9.48 -3.18
N THR A 53 -0.73 9.85 -4.37
CA THR A 53 -1.59 10.27 -5.50
C THR A 53 -2.52 9.14 -5.92
N ALA A 54 -2.03 7.90 -6.01
CA ALA A 54 -2.85 6.75 -6.35
C ALA A 54 -3.92 6.48 -5.28
N ALA A 55 -3.58 6.57 -3.99
CA ALA A 55 -4.52 6.39 -2.89
C ALA A 55 -5.65 7.44 -2.95
N LYS A 56 -5.28 8.72 -3.08
CA LYS A 56 -6.21 9.86 -3.16
C LYS A 56 -7.09 9.82 -4.41
N ARG A 57 -6.54 9.43 -5.55
CA ARG A 57 -7.28 9.37 -6.83
C ARG A 57 -8.29 8.23 -6.87
N ASN A 58 -7.98 7.10 -6.22
CA ASN A 58 -8.85 5.94 -6.17
C ASN A 58 -9.77 5.93 -4.93
N GLY A 59 -9.76 6.99 -4.12
CA GLY A 59 -10.65 7.12 -2.95
C GLY A 59 -10.31 6.18 -1.80
N ILE A 60 -9.09 5.62 -1.75
CA ILE A 60 -8.63 4.79 -0.62
C ILE A 60 -8.46 5.64 0.64
N ILE A 61 -8.00 6.88 0.46
CA ILE A 61 -7.96 7.89 1.52
C ILE A 61 -8.60 9.20 1.04
N SER A 62 -9.13 9.97 1.98
CA SER A 62 -9.64 11.31 1.74
C SER A 62 -8.48 12.30 1.51
N GLN A 63 -8.70 13.23 0.57
CA GLN A 63 -7.72 14.27 0.25
C GLN A 63 -7.63 15.35 1.32
N ASP A 64 -8.72 15.55 2.07
CA ASP A 64 -8.88 16.66 3.02
C ASP A 64 -8.59 16.25 4.47
N VAL A 65 -8.39 14.94 4.73
CA VAL A 65 -8.19 14.41 6.07
C VAL A 65 -6.71 14.10 6.31
N TYR A 66 -6.04 14.99 7.05
CA TYR A 66 -4.62 14.82 7.40
C TYR A 66 -4.34 13.49 8.13
N ARG A 67 -5.26 13.02 8.97
CA ARG A 67 -5.11 11.75 9.72
C ARG A 67 -4.89 10.55 8.77
N GLU A 68 -5.66 10.46 7.70
CA GLU A 68 -5.55 9.36 6.73
C GLU A 68 -4.28 9.48 5.89
N THR A 69 -3.92 10.71 5.50
CA THR A 69 -2.66 10.97 4.80
C THR A 69 -1.45 10.59 5.68
N HIS A 70 -1.49 10.94 6.97
CA HIS A 70 -0.43 10.61 7.92
C HIS A 70 -0.32 9.10 8.16
N ALA A 71 -1.46 8.39 8.29
CA ALA A 71 -1.47 6.93 8.41
C ALA A 71 -0.83 6.26 7.18
N LEU A 72 -1.26 6.66 5.98
CA LEU A 72 -0.70 6.16 4.72
C LEU A 72 0.80 6.48 4.59
N TYR A 73 1.22 7.68 4.97
CA TYR A 73 2.62 8.10 4.88
C TYR A 73 3.55 7.18 5.68
N HIS A 74 3.19 6.85 6.93
CA HIS A 74 4.00 5.93 7.75
C HIS A 74 3.95 4.49 7.21
N ALA A 75 2.80 4.02 6.72
CA ALA A 75 2.71 2.71 6.07
C ALA A 75 3.62 2.62 4.82
N ILE A 76 3.74 3.71 4.05
CA ILE A 76 4.67 3.80 2.92
C ILE A 76 6.13 3.73 3.41
N LEU A 77 6.48 4.44 4.48
CA LEU A 77 7.84 4.42 5.02
C LEU A 77 8.24 3.03 5.48
N GLU A 78 7.39 2.33 6.23
CA GLU A 78 7.64 0.94 6.66
C GLU A 78 7.81 0.00 5.47
N SER A 79 6.96 0.15 4.45
CA SER A 79 7.08 -0.62 3.20
C SER A 79 8.42 -0.35 2.49
N LEU A 80 8.87 0.91 2.47
CA LEU A 80 10.14 1.29 1.86
C LEU A 80 11.34 0.81 2.67
N GLU A 81 11.26 0.73 4.00
CA GLU A 81 12.31 0.10 4.80
C GLU A 81 12.55 -1.36 4.38
N GLY A 82 11.47 -2.11 4.10
CA GLY A 82 11.56 -3.47 3.56
C GLY A 82 12.25 -3.55 2.20
N VAL A 83 11.95 -2.61 1.29
CA VAL A 83 12.60 -2.53 -0.03
C VAL A 83 14.07 -2.14 0.07
N MET A 84 14.38 -1.17 0.93
CA MET A 84 15.71 -0.59 1.05
C MET A 84 16.66 -1.42 1.92
N ARG A 85 16.11 -2.27 2.80
CA ARG A 85 16.81 -3.20 3.71
C ARG A 85 17.82 -2.49 4.60
N GLY A 86 17.37 -1.44 5.28
CA GLY A 86 18.20 -0.59 6.15
C GLY A 86 18.04 0.89 5.81
N GLN A 87 19.05 1.51 5.24
CA GLN A 87 19.04 2.96 5.00
C GLN A 87 18.04 3.36 3.90
N LEU A 88 17.11 4.26 4.24
CA LEU A 88 16.22 4.94 3.31
C LEU A 88 17.03 5.91 2.44
N GLY A 89 17.35 5.50 1.22
CA GLY A 89 18.09 6.33 0.28
C GLY A 89 18.14 5.66 -1.09
N ILE A 90 17.89 6.38 -2.18
CA ILE A 90 17.89 5.78 -3.53
C ILE A 90 19.04 6.39 -4.33
N GLY A 91 18.85 7.60 -4.86
CA GLY A 91 19.85 8.28 -5.68
C GLY A 91 21.12 8.66 -4.92
N ASN A 92 21.01 8.99 -3.63
CA ASN A 92 22.17 9.24 -2.75
C ASN A 92 23.07 8.02 -2.56
N MET A 93 22.56 6.81 -2.84
CA MET A 93 23.30 5.55 -2.83
C MET A 93 23.60 5.04 -4.24
N MET A 94 23.47 5.89 -5.27
CA MET A 94 23.68 5.54 -6.68
C MET A 94 22.82 4.35 -7.16
N ARG A 95 21.61 4.18 -6.59
CA ARG A 95 20.62 3.19 -7.03
C ARG A 95 19.39 3.86 -7.63
N THR A 96 18.58 3.07 -8.33
CA THR A 96 17.25 3.43 -8.82
C THR A 96 16.28 2.30 -8.48
N VAL A 97 14.99 2.61 -8.33
CA VAL A 97 13.96 1.58 -8.11
C VAL A 97 12.93 1.62 -9.22
N GLY A 98 12.38 0.45 -9.53
CA GLY A 98 11.17 0.28 -10.34
C GLY A 98 10.23 -0.64 -9.59
N LEU A 99 9.16 -0.08 -9.02
CA LEU A 99 8.28 -0.76 -8.09
C LEU A 99 6.87 -0.86 -8.68
N ARG A 100 6.26 -2.03 -8.49
CA ARG A 100 4.80 -2.16 -8.44
C ARG A 100 4.39 -2.03 -6.97
N PHE A 101 3.30 -1.33 -6.72
CA PHE A 101 2.76 -1.18 -5.38
C PHE A 101 1.25 -1.43 -5.39
N ALA A 102 0.74 -1.81 -4.23
CA ALA A 102 -0.68 -1.89 -3.95
C ALA A 102 -0.96 -1.26 -2.59
N ILE A 103 -2.14 -0.69 -2.44
CA ILE A 103 -2.65 -0.15 -1.19
C ILE A 103 -3.95 -0.88 -0.92
N VAL A 104 -4.14 -1.39 0.30
CA VAL A 104 -5.35 -2.09 0.72
C VAL A 104 -5.83 -1.49 2.03
N ARG A 105 -7.09 -1.05 2.08
CA ARG A 105 -7.75 -0.53 3.28
C ARG A 105 -8.95 -1.39 3.62
N GLY A 106 -9.13 -1.69 4.90
CA GLY A 106 -10.31 -2.39 5.41
C GLY A 106 -10.21 -2.69 6.89
N GLU A 107 -11.14 -3.48 7.41
CA GLU A 107 -11.20 -3.88 8.82
C GLU A 107 -10.68 -5.31 8.99
N PRO A 108 -9.38 -5.53 9.30
CA PRO A 108 -8.80 -6.87 9.30
C PRO A 108 -9.18 -7.74 10.50
N TYR A 109 -9.75 -7.16 11.55
CA TYR A 109 -10.01 -7.83 12.83
C TYR A 109 -11.50 -8.09 13.07
N ASP A 110 -11.82 -9.09 13.88
CA ASP A 110 -13.20 -9.44 14.23
C ASP A 110 -13.91 -8.36 15.04
N ARG A 111 -13.15 -7.54 15.77
CA ARG A 111 -13.68 -6.47 16.61
C ARG A 111 -13.84 -5.20 15.79
N GLU A 112 -15.08 -4.72 15.69
CA GLU A 112 -15.41 -3.48 14.99
C GLU A 112 -14.70 -2.26 15.62
N GLU A 113 -14.35 -2.31 16.92
CA GLU A 113 -13.65 -1.22 17.59
C GLU A 113 -12.20 -1.02 17.10
N GLU A 114 -11.61 -2.00 16.41
CA GLU A 114 -10.28 -1.88 15.80
C GLU A 114 -10.29 -0.99 14.55
N GLY A 115 -11.47 -0.80 13.94
CA GLY A 115 -11.69 0.08 12.79
C GLY A 115 -10.88 -0.27 11.54
N ASP A 116 -10.66 0.76 10.71
CA ASP A 116 -9.92 0.68 9.45
C ASP A 116 -8.40 0.62 9.65
N TRP A 117 -7.77 -0.25 8.86
CA TRP A 117 -6.33 -0.38 8.73
C TRP A 117 -5.92 -0.20 7.26
N ILE A 118 -4.69 0.24 7.04
CA ILE A 118 -4.09 0.51 5.73
C ILE A 118 -2.61 0.13 5.70
#